data_AF-A0A8X7SWH0-F1
#
_entry.id   AF-A0A8X7SWH0-F1
#
_cell.length_a   1.000
_cell.length_b   1.000
_cell.length_c   1.000
_cell.angle_alpha   90.00
_cell.angle_beta   90.00
_cell.angle_gamma   90.00
#
_symmetry.space_group_name_H-M   'P 1'
#
loop_
_entity.id
_entity.type
_entity.pdbx_description
1 polymer ?
#
loop_
_entity_poly.entity_id
_entity_poly.type
_entity_poly.pdbx_seq_one_letter_code
_entity_poly.pdbx_strand_id
1 'polypeptide(L)'
;MSGKGARENTFPTRATLNATKLRLKGAQTGHSLLKRKADALQKRFRTITDKIDEAKRKMGRVMQLASFSLAEVTYATGDISYIVQESVKSASFRVQAKQENVSGVLLPAFEAQPQVSGGAAEFALTGLSRGGQQVQKARDTYTKALKTLIELASLQTAFVILDEVIRMTNRRVNAIEHVIIPRLENTISYIVSELDEADREEFFRLKKVQGKKKRTAEEAEREQTANRKAAGAAAAASAATAAAVPEGDGVGDGKGEAKAEGDGETKAEGDGEAEKDEEKGEEEGEGEEEDDGEAQQEPEEEATPATRESSDMLSGGKDEDVIF
;
A
#
# COMPACT_ATOMS: atom_id res chain seq x y z
N MET A 1 28.68 11.69 14.48
CA MET A 1 27.33 12.29 14.63
C MET A 1 26.32 11.33 14.02
N SER A 2 25.83 10.39 14.83
CA SER A 2 24.87 9.35 14.43
C SER A 2 23.44 9.86 14.65
N GLY A 3 22.51 9.51 13.77
CA GLY A 3 21.07 9.56 14.06
C GLY A 3 20.34 10.86 13.69
N LYS A 4 20.14 11.13 12.40
CA LYS A 4 18.90 11.77 11.93
C LYS A 4 18.21 10.74 11.03
N GLY A 5 16.92 10.50 11.29
CA GLY A 5 16.13 9.42 10.71
C GLY A 5 16.39 9.21 9.22
N ALA A 6 16.29 7.96 8.78
CA ALA A 6 16.51 7.60 7.39
C ALA A 6 15.75 8.58 6.47
N ARG A 7 16.50 9.36 5.69
CA ARG A 7 15.98 10.37 4.76
C ARG A 7 16.57 10.09 3.39
N GLU A 8 15.86 10.45 2.35
CA GLU A 8 16.43 10.40 1.01
C GLU A 8 17.44 11.54 0.85
N ASN A 9 18.57 11.25 0.19
CA ASN A 9 19.58 12.25 -0.11
C ASN A 9 19.18 12.98 -1.39
N THR A 10 18.37 14.03 -1.25
CA THR A 10 17.86 14.83 -2.37
C THR A 10 18.11 16.31 -2.13
N PHE A 11 18.47 17.04 -3.19
CA PHE A 11 18.59 18.50 -3.11
C PHE A 11 17.22 19.15 -2.85
N PRO A 12 17.13 20.12 -1.92
CA PRO A 12 15.88 20.78 -1.58
C PRO A 12 15.52 21.80 -2.66
N THR A 13 14.56 21.46 -3.51
CA THR A 13 13.98 22.36 -4.51
C THR A 13 12.46 22.20 -4.52
N ARG A 14 11.71 23.20 -4.99
CA ARG A 14 10.25 23.10 -5.11
C ARG A 14 9.81 21.93 -5.99
N ALA A 15 10.60 21.59 -7.02
CA ALA A 15 10.35 20.44 -7.88
C ALA A 15 10.52 19.10 -7.14
N THR A 16 11.57 18.95 -6.34
CA THR A 16 11.77 17.73 -5.53
C THR A 16 10.72 17.61 -4.44
N LEU A 17 10.29 18.71 -3.82
CA LEU A 17 9.16 18.71 -2.88
C LEU A 17 7.87 18.15 -3.51
N ASN A 18 7.51 18.60 -4.71
CA ASN A 18 6.32 18.11 -5.40
C ASN A 18 6.45 16.63 -5.76
N ALA A 19 7.63 16.20 -6.23
CA ALA A 19 7.89 14.79 -6.55
C ALA A 19 7.78 13.90 -5.30
N THR A 20 8.36 14.31 -4.16
CA THR A 20 8.32 13.54 -2.91
C THR A 20 6.91 13.51 -2.31
N LYS A 21 6.14 14.61 -2.38
CA LYS A 21 4.72 14.63 -1.99
C LYS A 21 3.87 13.68 -2.83
N LEU A 22 4.11 13.62 -4.14
CA LEU A 22 3.42 12.68 -5.02
C LEU A 22 3.75 11.22 -4.66
N ARG A 23 5.03 10.93 -4.37
CA ARG A 23 5.46 9.61 -3.88
C ARG A 23 4.82 9.25 -2.54
N LEU A 24 4.70 10.19 -1.59
CA LEU A 24 4.04 9.95 -0.31
C LEU A 24 2.57 9.56 -0.51
N LYS A 25 1.83 10.33 -1.34
CA LYS A 25 0.44 9.98 -1.69
C LYS A 25 0.36 8.62 -2.37
N GLY A 26 1.28 8.29 -3.28
CA GLY A 26 1.36 6.98 -3.92
C GLY A 26 1.66 5.84 -2.94
N ALA A 27 2.51 6.07 -1.93
CA ALA A 27 2.81 5.10 -0.89
C ALA A 27 1.60 4.86 0.02
N GLN A 28 0.86 5.92 0.39
CA GLN A 28 -0.36 5.82 1.19
C GLN A 28 -1.49 5.06 0.44
N THR A 29 -1.72 5.38 -0.84
CA THR A 29 -2.70 4.64 -1.65
C THR A 29 -2.26 3.19 -1.85
N GLY A 30 -0.98 2.95 -2.18
CA GLY A 30 -0.40 1.62 -2.30
C GLY A 30 -0.53 0.78 -1.02
N HIS A 31 -0.32 1.38 0.15
CA HIS A 31 -0.54 0.74 1.45
C HIS A 31 -1.98 0.27 1.60
N SER A 32 -2.95 1.16 1.38
CA SER A 32 -4.38 0.82 1.51
C SER A 32 -4.82 -0.30 0.55
N LEU A 33 -4.32 -0.31 -0.68
CA LEU A 33 -4.63 -1.33 -1.69
C LEU A 33 -4.04 -2.68 -1.33
N LEU A 34 -2.77 -2.70 -0.91
CA LEU A 34 -2.10 -3.93 -0.49
C LEU A 34 -2.71 -4.51 0.78
N LYS A 35 -3.14 -3.65 1.72
CA LYS A 35 -3.82 -4.08 2.93
C LYS A 35 -5.17 -4.74 2.62
N ARG A 36 -5.99 -4.13 1.77
CA ARG A 36 -7.25 -4.72 1.29
C ARG A 36 -7.02 -6.05 0.57
N LYS A 37 -5.98 -6.16 -0.27
CA LYS A 37 -5.60 -7.41 -0.94
C LYS A 37 -5.19 -8.48 0.09
N ALA A 38 -4.36 -8.13 1.07
CA ALA A 38 -3.91 -9.05 2.12
C ALA A 38 -5.10 -9.60 2.92
N ASP A 39 -6.05 -8.74 3.31
CA ASP A 39 -7.23 -9.16 4.07
C ASP A 39 -8.14 -10.09 3.25
N ALA A 40 -8.31 -9.81 1.95
CA ALA A 40 -9.05 -10.69 1.03
C ALA A 40 -8.36 -12.06 0.84
N LEU A 41 -7.03 -12.08 0.73
CA LEU A 41 -6.26 -13.32 0.65
C LEU A 41 -6.35 -14.11 1.97
N GLN A 42 -6.28 -13.44 3.12
CA GLN A 42 -6.41 -14.08 4.44
C GLN A 42 -7.78 -14.74 4.62
N LYS A 43 -8.85 -14.10 4.15
CA LYS A 43 -10.20 -14.69 4.18
C LYS A 43 -10.26 -15.98 3.34
N ARG A 44 -9.72 -15.94 2.12
CA ARG A 44 -9.66 -17.13 1.24
C ARG A 44 -8.77 -18.23 1.81
N PHE A 45 -7.66 -17.86 2.42
CA PHE A 45 -6.75 -18.78 3.09
C PHE A 45 -7.46 -19.59 4.17
N ARG A 46 -8.22 -18.94 5.06
CA ARG A 46 -9.03 -19.63 6.08
C ARG A 46 -10.05 -20.60 5.47
N THR A 47 -10.77 -20.15 4.44
CA THR A 47 -11.72 -21.03 3.73
C THR A 47 -11.04 -22.26 3.11
N ILE A 48 -9.81 -22.13 2.61
CA ILE A 48 -9.04 -23.25 2.06
C ILE A 48 -8.55 -24.16 3.19
N THR A 49 -8.14 -23.62 4.34
CA THR A 49 -7.79 -24.41 5.53
C THR A 49 -8.93 -25.32 5.96
N ASP A 50 -10.14 -24.77 6.09
CA ASP A 50 -11.33 -25.55 6.47
C ASP A 50 -11.60 -26.68 5.46
N LYS A 51 -11.50 -26.36 4.16
CA LYS A 51 -11.65 -27.36 3.08
C LYS A 51 -10.58 -28.44 3.13
N ILE A 52 -9.34 -28.11 3.46
CA ILE A 52 -8.25 -29.08 3.61
C ILE A 52 -8.55 -30.03 4.77
N ASP A 53 -9.03 -29.52 5.90
CA ASP A 53 -9.35 -30.36 7.06
C ASP A 53 -10.51 -31.31 6.76
N GLU A 54 -11.56 -30.82 6.09
CA GLU A 54 -12.63 -31.68 5.60
C GLU A 54 -12.14 -32.74 4.61
N ALA A 55 -11.31 -32.33 3.64
CA ALA A 55 -10.77 -33.22 2.61
C ALA A 55 -9.83 -34.28 3.22
N LYS A 56 -9.01 -33.93 4.21
CA LYS A 56 -8.17 -34.90 4.95
C LYS A 56 -9.02 -35.92 5.69
N ARG A 57 -10.10 -35.50 6.36
CA ARG A 57 -11.03 -36.43 7.04
C ARG A 57 -11.73 -37.34 6.04
N LYS A 58 -12.18 -36.81 4.90
CA LYS A 58 -12.78 -37.58 3.81
C LYS A 58 -11.78 -38.59 3.23
N MET A 59 -10.56 -38.16 2.93
CA MET A 59 -9.47 -39.01 2.45
C MET A 59 -9.17 -40.15 3.43
N GLY A 60 -9.07 -39.87 4.73
CA GLY A 60 -8.82 -40.90 5.75
C GLY A 60 -9.86 -42.02 5.71
N ARG A 61 -11.15 -41.67 5.60
CA ARG A 61 -12.24 -42.66 5.48
C ARG A 61 -12.20 -43.44 4.17
N VAL A 62 -11.97 -42.76 3.04
CA VAL A 62 -11.93 -43.42 1.72
C VAL A 62 -10.71 -44.33 1.60
N MET A 63 -9.57 -43.94 2.18
CA MET A 63 -8.37 -44.77 2.21
C MET A 63 -8.55 -46.00 3.12
N GLN A 64 -9.18 -45.85 4.29
CA GLN A 64 -9.53 -46.99 5.14
C GLN A 64 -10.41 -48.01 4.41
N LEU A 65 -11.44 -47.53 3.68
CA LEU A 65 -12.29 -48.37 2.85
C LEU A 65 -11.49 -49.08 1.74
N ALA A 66 -10.57 -48.36 1.08
CA ALA A 66 -9.72 -48.94 0.04
C ALA A 66 -8.79 -50.02 0.59
N SER A 67 -8.17 -49.79 1.76
CA SER A 67 -7.35 -50.78 2.46
C SER A 67 -8.15 -52.02 2.85
N PHE A 68 -9.41 -51.85 3.28
CA PHE A 68 -10.30 -52.98 3.58
C PHE A 68 -10.64 -53.77 2.31
N SER A 69 -10.96 -53.11 1.20
CA SER A 69 -11.17 -53.77 -0.09
C SER A 69 -9.94 -54.55 -0.55
N LEU A 70 -8.72 -54.06 -0.29
CA LEU A 70 -7.50 -54.80 -0.59
C LEU A 70 -7.38 -56.07 0.27
N ALA A 71 -7.72 -55.99 1.55
CA ALA A 71 -7.75 -57.16 2.43
C ALA A 71 -8.79 -58.21 1.97
N GLU A 72 -9.98 -57.78 1.51
CA GLU A 72 -10.98 -58.66 0.88
C GLU A 72 -10.39 -59.40 -0.33
N VAL A 73 -9.63 -58.69 -1.17
CA VAL A 73 -8.95 -59.27 -2.33
C VAL A 73 -7.89 -60.28 -1.89
N THR A 74 -6.99 -59.91 -0.98
CA THR A 74 -5.93 -60.81 -0.49
C THR A 74 -6.50 -62.10 0.11
N TYR A 75 -7.63 -62.00 0.81
CA TYR A 75 -8.33 -63.18 1.34
C TYR A 75 -8.93 -64.06 0.25
N ALA A 76 -9.56 -63.45 -0.77
CA ALA A 76 -10.24 -64.18 -1.84
C ALA A 76 -9.28 -64.80 -2.88
N THR A 77 -8.18 -64.10 -3.20
CA THR A 77 -7.27 -64.46 -4.31
C THR A 77 -5.90 -64.94 -3.87
N GLY A 78 -5.55 -64.77 -2.58
CA GLY A 78 -4.16 -64.87 -2.13
C GLY A 78 -3.35 -63.64 -2.54
N ASP A 79 -2.02 -63.77 -2.57
CA ASP A 79 -1.13 -62.67 -2.93
C ASP A 79 -1.20 -62.36 -4.43
N ILE A 80 -1.70 -61.17 -4.77
CA ILE A 80 -1.86 -60.67 -6.14
C ILE A 80 -0.77 -59.65 -6.51
N SER A 81 0.10 -59.26 -5.56
CA SER A 81 1.01 -58.12 -5.68
C SER A 81 1.96 -58.25 -6.88
N TYR A 82 2.52 -59.43 -7.10
CA TYR A 82 3.42 -59.70 -8.22
C TYR A 82 2.73 -59.51 -9.59
N ILE A 83 1.52 -60.07 -9.73
CA ILE A 83 0.72 -59.99 -10.96
C ILE A 83 0.36 -58.54 -11.27
N VAL A 84 -0.01 -57.77 -10.24
CA VAL A 84 -0.31 -56.34 -10.39
C VAL A 84 0.93 -55.59 -10.88
N GLN A 85 2.10 -55.79 -10.26
CA GLN A 85 3.33 -55.10 -10.63
C GLN A 85 3.78 -55.42 -12.06
N GLU A 86 3.70 -56.68 -12.48
CA GLU A 86 4.06 -57.11 -13.84
C GLU A 86 3.09 -56.56 -14.90
N SER A 87 1.82 -56.37 -14.54
CA SER A 87 0.79 -55.84 -15.45
C SER A 87 0.92 -54.33 -15.75
N VAL A 88 1.75 -53.58 -15.02
CA VAL A 88 1.88 -52.13 -15.20
C VAL A 88 2.81 -51.81 -16.37
N LYS A 89 2.25 -51.36 -17.51
CA LYS A 89 3.03 -50.80 -18.64
C LYS A 89 2.87 -49.30 -18.80
N SER A 90 1.66 -48.79 -18.59
CA SER A 90 1.36 -47.36 -18.72
C SER A 90 0.36 -46.88 -17.67
N ALA A 91 0.46 -45.61 -17.27
CA ALA A 91 -0.45 -45.04 -16.28
C ALA A 91 -1.87 -44.87 -16.88
N SER A 92 -2.83 -45.60 -16.32
CA SER A 92 -4.26 -45.51 -16.67
C SER A 92 -4.94 -44.23 -16.15
N PHE A 93 -4.35 -43.62 -15.14
CA PHE A 93 -4.84 -42.40 -14.50
C PHE A 93 -3.78 -41.31 -14.62
N ARG A 94 -4.12 -40.19 -15.28
CA ARG A 94 -3.22 -39.04 -15.47
C ARG A 94 -3.78 -37.81 -14.78
N VAL A 95 -2.89 -36.90 -14.40
CA VAL A 95 -3.24 -35.62 -13.78
C VAL A 95 -2.85 -34.51 -14.72
N GLN A 96 -3.76 -33.58 -14.98
CA GLN A 96 -3.47 -32.35 -15.70
C GLN A 96 -3.39 -31.18 -14.73
N ALA A 97 -2.37 -30.34 -14.90
CA ALA A 97 -2.24 -29.09 -14.17
C ALA A 97 -3.01 -27.99 -14.92
N LYS A 98 -3.82 -27.26 -14.16
CA LYS A 98 -4.56 -26.08 -14.56
C LYS A 98 -4.16 -24.92 -13.66
N GLN A 99 -4.39 -23.69 -14.10
CA GLN A 99 -4.20 -22.51 -13.24
C GLN A 99 -5.56 -21.92 -12.90
N GLU A 100 -5.78 -21.63 -11.62
CA GLU A 100 -6.95 -20.94 -11.10
C GLU A 100 -6.53 -19.60 -10.49
N ASN A 101 -7.28 -18.54 -10.78
CA ASN A 101 -7.00 -17.21 -10.22
C ASN A 101 -7.81 -16.98 -8.95
N VAL A 102 -7.14 -16.83 -7.81
CA VAL A 102 -7.77 -16.50 -6.53
C VAL A 102 -7.25 -15.14 -6.07
N SER A 103 -8.14 -14.12 -6.11
CA SER A 103 -7.85 -12.76 -5.63
C SER A 103 -6.58 -12.13 -6.25
N GLY A 104 -6.31 -12.43 -7.53
CA GLY A 104 -5.14 -11.92 -8.26
C GLY A 104 -3.85 -12.69 -8.01
N VAL A 105 -3.95 -13.94 -7.56
CA VAL A 105 -2.85 -14.91 -7.42
C VAL A 105 -3.20 -16.15 -8.24
N LEU A 106 -2.30 -16.55 -9.14
CA LEU A 106 -2.46 -17.76 -9.97
C LEU A 106 -2.00 -18.96 -9.16
N LEU A 107 -2.94 -19.83 -8.81
CA LEU A 107 -2.71 -21.06 -8.05
C LEU A 107 -2.80 -22.27 -8.99
N PRO A 108 -1.91 -23.26 -8.87
CA PRO A 108 -2.05 -24.51 -9.60
C PRO A 108 -3.22 -25.32 -9.04
N ALA A 109 -4.05 -25.84 -9.93
CA ALA A 109 -5.12 -26.77 -9.65
C ALA A 109 -4.88 -28.07 -10.43
N PHE A 110 -5.17 -29.21 -9.82
CA PHE A 110 -4.99 -30.52 -10.46
C PHE A 110 -6.33 -31.14 -10.83
N GLU A 111 -6.51 -31.47 -12.11
CA GLU A 111 -7.69 -32.17 -12.61
C GLU A 111 -7.33 -33.62 -12.97
N ALA A 112 -8.15 -34.56 -12.50
CA ALA A 112 -8.02 -35.97 -12.81
C ALA A 112 -8.54 -36.28 -14.21
N GLN A 113 -7.67 -36.80 -15.09
CA GLN A 113 -8.05 -37.34 -16.39
C GLN A 113 -7.94 -38.86 -16.41
N PRO A 114 -9.07 -39.58 -16.28
CA PRO A 114 -9.07 -41.01 -16.52
C PRO A 114 -8.83 -41.27 -18.01
N GLN A 115 -7.85 -42.09 -18.36
CA GLN A 115 -7.61 -42.45 -19.76
C GLN A 115 -8.72 -43.41 -20.22
N VAL A 116 -9.71 -42.88 -20.95
CA VAL A 116 -10.92 -43.63 -21.37
C VAL A 116 -10.61 -44.75 -22.38
N SER A 117 -9.46 -44.72 -23.06
CA SER A 117 -9.30 -45.45 -24.33
C SER A 117 -8.32 -46.64 -24.37
N GLY A 118 -7.94 -47.26 -23.23
CA GLY A 118 -7.10 -48.48 -23.33
C GLY A 118 -6.72 -49.22 -22.05
N GLY A 119 -6.69 -48.55 -20.89
CA GLY A 119 -6.20 -49.17 -19.64
C GLY A 119 -7.19 -50.11 -18.93
N ALA A 120 -8.47 -50.13 -19.33
CA ALA A 120 -9.46 -51.02 -18.74
C ALA A 120 -9.24 -52.50 -19.10
N ALA A 121 -8.59 -52.77 -20.24
CA ALA A 121 -8.30 -54.12 -20.72
C ALA A 121 -7.03 -54.72 -20.09
N GLU A 122 -6.07 -53.89 -19.66
CA GLU A 122 -4.75 -54.36 -19.20
C GLU A 122 -4.81 -55.11 -17.86
N PHE A 123 -5.80 -54.80 -17.03
CA PHE A 123 -6.07 -55.47 -15.75
C PHE A 123 -7.16 -56.54 -15.82
N ALA A 124 -7.82 -56.71 -16.98
CA ALA A 124 -8.99 -57.58 -17.14
C ALA A 124 -8.67 -59.08 -16.96
N LEU A 125 -7.40 -59.47 -17.09
CA LEU A 125 -6.93 -60.84 -16.91
C LEU A 125 -6.54 -61.18 -15.45
N THR A 126 -6.50 -60.18 -14.56
CA THR A 126 -6.16 -60.39 -13.15
C THR A 126 -7.38 -60.94 -12.38
N GLY A 127 -7.20 -62.03 -11.62
CA GLY A 127 -8.29 -62.63 -10.82
C GLY A 127 -9.32 -63.46 -11.62
N LEU A 128 -9.01 -63.89 -12.85
CA LEU A 128 -9.91 -64.71 -13.70
C LEU A 128 -10.33 -66.05 -13.07
N SER A 129 -9.52 -66.63 -12.20
CA SER A 129 -9.77 -67.94 -11.58
C SER A 129 -10.56 -67.86 -10.27
N ARG A 130 -10.21 -66.91 -9.40
CA ARG A 130 -10.86 -66.68 -8.09
C ARG A 130 -10.83 -65.19 -7.78
N GLY A 131 -11.97 -64.64 -7.31
CA GLY A 131 -12.06 -63.28 -6.74
C GLY A 131 -11.94 -62.09 -7.71
N GLY A 132 -12.05 -62.27 -9.03
CA GLY A 132 -11.96 -61.17 -9.99
C GLY A 132 -12.97 -60.03 -9.78
N GLN A 133 -14.17 -60.31 -9.27
CA GLN A 133 -15.15 -59.27 -8.93
C GLN A 133 -14.66 -58.38 -7.76
N GLN A 134 -13.98 -58.97 -6.79
CA GLN A 134 -13.43 -58.31 -5.61
C GLN A 134 -12.24 -57.45 -6.02
N VAL A 135 -11.43 -57.92 -6.96
CA VAL A 135 -10.34 -57.13 -7.57
C VAL A 135 -10.89 -55.89 -8.29
N GLN A 136 -11.96 -56.03 -9.08
CA GLN A 136 -12.60 -54.88 -9.74
C GLN A 136 -13.23 -53.91 -8.73
N LYS A 137 -13.92 -54.41 -7.71
CA LYS A 137 -14.47 -53.59 -6.63
C LYS A 137 -13.36 -52.82 -5.90
N ALA A 138 -12.24 -53.47 -5.59
CA ALA A 138 -11.08 -52.84 -4.98
C ALA A 138 -10.51 -51.73 -5.88
N ARG A 139 -10.33 -52.01 -7.18
CA ARG A 139 -9.89 -51.01 -8.17
C ARG A 139 -10.81 -49.79 -8.20
N ASP A 140 -12.12 -49.97 -8.19
CA ASP A 140 -13.08 -48.86 -8.19
C ASP A 140 -12.96 -48.03 -6.89
N THR A 141 -12.79 -48.69 -5.74
CA THR A 141 -12.57 -47.98 -4.47
C THR A 141 -11.26 -47.20 -4.44
N TYR A 142 -10.16 -47.77 -4.96
CA TYR A 142 -8.88 -47.06 -5.09
C TYR A 142 -8.93 -45.93 -6.11
N THR A 143 -9.68 -46.09 -7.21
CA THR A 143 -9.87 -45.02 -8.19
C THR A 143 -10.62 -43.83 -7.59
N LYS A 144 -11.61 -44.08 -6.73
CA LYS A 144 -12.28 -43.03 -5.95
C LYS A 144 -11.34 -42.39 -4.93
N ALA A 145 -10.51 -43.18 -4.24
CA ALA A 145 -9.50 -42.67 -3.31
C ALA A 145 -8.50 -41.73 -4.00
N LEU A 146 -7.99 -42.12 -5.18
CA LEU A 146 -7.05 -41.31 -5.96
C LEU A 146 -7.66 -39.96 -6.37
N LYS A 147 -8.93 -39.92 -6.77
CA LYS A 147 -9.62 -38.65 -7.07
C LYS A 147 -9.63 -37.72 -5.86
N THR A 148 -10.02 -38.22 -4.69
CA THR A 148 -10.02 -37.43 -3.45
C THR A 148 -8.63 -36.99 -3.02
N LEU A 149 -7.60 -37.80 -3.30
CA LEU A 149 -6.21 -37.47 -2.99
C LEU A 149 -5.69 -36.36 -3.90
N ILE A 150 -6.03 -36.38 -5.19
CA ILE A 150 -5.64 -35.34 -6.13
C ILE A 150 -6.31 -34.01 -5.80
N GLU A 151 -7.59 -34.02 -5.42
CA GLU A 151 -8.29 -32.83 -4.92
C GLU A 151 -7.61 -32.27 -3.67
N LEU A 152 -7.25 -33.13 -2.71
CA LEU A 152 -6.52 -32.71 -1.51
C LEU A 152 -5.14 -32.14 -1.85
N ALA A 153 -4.39 -32.81 -2.72
CA ALA A 153 -3.07 -32.35 -3.16
C ALA A 153 -3.16 -30.97 -3.85
N SER A 154 -4.19 -30.76 -4.66
CA SER A 154 -4.47 -29.45 -5.29
C SER A 154 -4.67 -28.36 -4.24
N LEU A 155 -5.47 -28.62 -3.21
CA LEU A 155 -5.70 -27.67 -2.13
C LEU A 155 -4.42 -27.42 -1.31
N GLN A 156 -3.63 -28.45 -1.05
CA GLN A 156 -2.37 -28.33 -0.29
C GLN A 156 -1.31 -27.53 -1.04
N THR A 157 -1.11 -27.79 -2.34
CA THR A 157 -0.16 -27.02 -3.14
C THR A 157 -0.60 -25.56 -3.25
N ALA A 158 -1.89 -25.31 -3.48
CA ALA A 158 -2.46 -23.97 -3.48
C ALA A 158 -2.27 -23.26 -2.12
N PHE A 159 -2.41 -23.98 -1.01
CA PHE A 159 -2.23 -23.44 0.35
C PHE A 159 -0.80 -22.96 0.60
N VAL A 160 0.22 -23.74 0.23
CA VAL A 160 1.63 -23.38 0.43
C VAL A 160 1.98 -22.11 -0.37
N ILE A 161 1.57 -22.05 -1.63
CA ILE A 161 1.83 -20.89 -2.50
C ILE A 161 1.07 -19.66 -1.98
N LEU A 162 -0.19 -19.83 -1.56
CA LEU A 162 -0.99 -18.74 -1.04
C LEU A 162 -0.40 -18.16 0.27
N ASP A 163 0.08 -19.01 1.18
CA ASP A 163 0.75 -18.59 2.42
C ASP A 163 2.00 -17.75 2.13
N GLU A 164 2.84 -18.19 1.19
CA GLU A 164 4.04 -17.43 0.80
C GLU A 164 3.67 -16.04 0.26
N VAL A 165 2.65 -15.96 -0.59
CA VAL A 165 2.18 -14.69 -1.15
C VAL A 165 1.60 -13.77 -0.07
N ILE A 166 0.87 -14.32 0.92
CA ILE A 166 0.36 -13.55 2.06
C ILE A 166 1.52 -13.00 2.88
N ARG A 167 2.51 -13.83 3.23
CA ARG A 167 3.70 -13.38 3.98
C ARG A 167 4.46 -12.29 3.24
N MET A 168 4.66 -12.43 1.93
CA MET A 168 5.30 -11.41 1.10
C MET A 168 4.47 -10.11 1.06
N THR A 169 3.14 -10.21 0.96
CA THR A 169 2.25 -9.04 0.93
C THR A 169 2.28 -8.30 2.26
N ASN A 170 2.18 -9.00 3.39
CA ASN A 170 2.29 -8.41 4.73
C ASN A 170 3.65 -7.75 4.95
N ARG A 171 4.74 -8.38 4.50
CA ARG A 171 6.08 -7.78 4.58
C ARG A 171 6.15 -6.47 3.79
N ARG A 172 5.52 -6.40 2.61
CA ARG A 172 5.45 -5.17 1.80
C ARG A 172 4.61 -4.08 2.46
N VAL A 173 3.47 -4.44 3.06
CA VAL A 173 2.63 -3.52 3.83
C VAL A 173 3.43 -2.91 4.99
N ASN A 174 4.07 -3.75 5.81
CA ASN A 174 4.87 -3.30 6.95
C ASN A 174 6.08 -2.45 6.52
N ALA A 175 6.72 -2.79 5.40
CA ALA A 175 7.81 -1.98 4.85
C ALA A 175 7.33 -0.60 4.40
N ILE A 176 6.14 -0.50 3.82
CA ILE A 176 5.57 0.79 3.44
C ILE A 176 5.24 1.61 4.69
N GLU A 177 4.57 0.99 5.66
CA GLU A 177 4.08 1.65 6.88
C GLU A 177 5.22 2.14 7.78
N HIS A 178 6.20 1.29 8.08
CA HIS A 178 7.22 1.61 9.09
C HIS A 178 8.55 2.09 8.50
N VAL A 179 8.80 1.89 7.20
CA VAL A 179 10.07 2.31 6.57
C VAL A 179 9.82 3.39 5.53
N ILE A 180 8.97 3.18 4.53
CA ILE A 180 8.89 4.11 3.39
C ILE A 180 8.15 5.40 3.77
N ILE A 181 6.97 5.31 4.39
CA ILE A 181 6.17 6.49 4.76
C ILE A 181 6.96 7.42 5.70
N PRO A 182 7.53 6.95 6.83
CA PRO A 182 8.29 7.82 7.73
C PRO A 182 9.53 8.43 7.06
N ARG A 183 10.20 7.69 6.17
CA ARG A 183 11.35 8.22 5.41
C ARG A 183 10.95 9.36 4.48
N LEU A 184 9.81 9.23 3.80
CA LEU A 184 9.29 10.28 2.90
C LEU A 184 8.83 11.51 3.69
N GLU A 185 8.16 11.32 4.83
CA GLU A 185 7.72 12.42 5.71
C GLU A 185 8.91 13.21 6.26
N ASN A 186 9.95 12.53 6.76
CA ASN A 186 11.18 13.16 7.21
C ASN A 186 11.89 13.94 6.08
N THR A 187 11.86 13.39 4.86
CA THR A 187 12.44 14.06 3.69
C THR A 187 11.64 15.30 3.30
N ILE A 188 10.31 15.25 3.36
CA ILE A 188 9.44 16.41 3.10
C ILE A 188 9.68 17.50 4.15
N SER A 189 9.72 17.14 5.43
CA SER A 189 10.02 18.09 6.52
C SER A 189 11.36 18.78 6.31
N TYR A 190 12.40 18.05 5.92
CA TYR A 190 13.71 18.62 5.57
C TYR A 190 13.62 19.60 4.41
N ILE A 191 13.02 19.20 3.28
CA ILE A 191 12.93 20.07 2.09
C ILE A 191 12.14 21.34 2.41
N VAL A 192 11.04 21.24 3.17
CA VAL A 192 10.26 22.40 3.59
C VAL A 192 11.11 23.33 4.45
N SER A 193 11.83 22.81 5.45
CA SER A 193 12.69 23.64 6.31
C SER A 193 13.80 24.39 5.56
N GLU A 194 14.40 23.75 4.55
CA GLU A 194 15.45 24.37 3.73
C GLU A 194 14.88 25.40 2.75
N LEU A 195 13.70 25.15 2.17
CA LEU A 195 13.03 26.11 1.29
C LEU A 195 12.56 27.34 2.08
N ASP A 196 12.03 27.16 3.28
CA ASP A 196 11.60 28.26 4.14
C ASP A 196 12.79 29.13 4.58
N GLU A 197 13.96 28.53 4.85
CA GLU A 197 15.17 29.29 5.17
C GLU A 197 15.71 30.03 3.94
N ALA A 198 15.71 29.42 2.76
CA ALA A 198 16.08 30.08 1.51
C ALA A 198 15.15 31.27 1.18
N ASP A 199 13.83 31.07 1.30
CA ASP A 199 12.82 32.12 1.09
C ASP A 199 12.99 33.26 2.13
N ARG A 200 13.35 32.91 3.37
CA ARG A 200 13.66 33.88 4.44
C ARG A 200 14.91 34.69 4.10
N GLU A 201 16.00 34.05 3.66
CA GLU A 201 17.22 34.75 3.24
C GLU A 201 16.98 35.72 2.08
N GLU A 202 16.19 35.30 1.08
CA GLU A 202 15.81 36.13 -0.06
C GLU A 202 14.96 37.33 0.38
N PHE A 203 14.00 37.10 1.28
CA PHE A 203 13.19 38.18 1.87
C PHE A 203 14.05 39.22 2.61
N PHE A 204 15.02 38.79 3.43
CA PHE A 204 15.94 39.71 4.10
C PHE A 204 16.81 40.49 3.11
N ARG A 205 17.26 39.85 2.03
CA ARG A 205 18.04 40.49 0.96
C ARG A 205 17.22 41.58 0.27
N LEU A 206 15.99 41.28 -0.12
CA LEU A 206 15.06 42.23 -0.75
C LEU A 206 14.73 43.39 0.19
N LYS A 207 14.48 43.12 1.48
CA LYS A 207 14.22 44.15 2.50
C LYS A 207 15.40 45.11 2.66
N LYS A 208 16.65 44.60 2.67
CA LYS A 208 17.85 45.46 2.72
C LYS A 208 18.00 46.31 1.45
N VAL A 209 17.73 45.76 0.27
CA VAL A 209 17.80 46.51 -1.00
C VAL A 209 16.73 47.60 -1.06
N GLN A 210 15.49 47.29 -0.67
CA GLN A 210 14.42 48.29 -0.58
C GLN A 210 14.74 49.37 0.46
N GLY A 211 15.30 49.00 1.61
CA GLY A 211 15.75 49.95 2.63
C GLY A 211 16.85 50.90 2.11
N LYS A 212 17.82 50.38 1.35
CA LYS A 212 18.84 51.20 0.67
C LYS A 212 18.20 52.14 -0.36
N LYS A 213 17.31 51.63 -1.22
CA LYS A 213 16.61 52.44 -2.23
C LYS A 213 15.79 53.58 -1.62
N LYS A 214 15.07 53.31 -0.52
CA LYS A 214 14.32 54.34 0.21
C LYS A 214 15.24 55.40 0.80
N ARG A 215 16.35 55.00 1.45
CA ARG A 215 17.35 55.95 1.97
C ARG A 215 17.95 56.82 0.87
N THR A 216 18.35 56.22 -0.26
CA THR A 216 18.88 56.99 -1.39
C THR A 216 17.83 57.93 -2.00
N ALA A 217 16.55 57.54 -2.02
CA ALA A 217 15.46 58.40 -2.50
C ALA A 217 15.21 59.57 -1.54
N GLU A 218 15.18 59.33 -0.23
CA GLU A 218 15.06 60.36 0.81
C GLU A 218 16.25 61.33 0.80
N GLU A 219 17.47 60.84 0.59
CA GLU A 219 18.68 61.66 0.44
C GLU A 219 18.61 62.51 -0.83
N ALA A 220 18.18 61.94 -1.97
CA ALA A 220 17.98 62.69 -3.21
C ALA A 220 16.86 63.74 -3.10
N GLU A 221 15.76 63.45 -2.40
CA GLU A 221 14.70 64.44 -2.14
C GLU A 221 15.17 65.56 -1.20
N ARG A 222 16.00 65.25 -0.20
CA ARG A 222 16.64 66.26 0.66
C ARG A 222 17.60 67.14 -0.13
N GLU A 223 18.39 66.58 -1.03
CA GLU A 223 19.26 67.34 -1.92
C GLU A 223 18.48 68.19 -2.93
N GLN A 224 17.39 67.67 -3.50
CA GLN A 224 16.52 68.41 -4.41
C GLN A 224 15.77 69.53 -3.70
N THR A 225 15.26 69.30 -2.48
CA THR A 225 14.61 70.36 -1.69
C THR A 225 15.61 71.40 -1.19
N ALA A 226 16.84 71.01 -0.87
CA ALA A 226 17.93 71.94 -0.58
C ALA A 226 18.32 72.78 -1.80
N ASN A 227 18.48 72.17 -2.98
CA ASN A 227 18.75 72.88 -4.23
C ASN A 227 17.58 73.78 -4.66
N ARG A 228 16.33 73.36 -4.45
CA ARG A 228 15.14 74.17 -4.75
C ARG A 228 14.99 75.35 -3.79
N LYS A 229 15.38 75.19 -2.52
CA LYS A 229 15.46 76.30 -1.54
C LYS A 229 16.61 77.26 -1.86
N ALA A 230 17.77 76.76 -2.31
CA ALA A 230 18.88 77.59 -2.77
C ALA A 230 18.53 78.37 -4.05
N ALA A 231 17.84 77.74 -5.01
CA ALA A 231 17.33 78.39 -6.22
C ALA A 231 16.22 79.40 -5.91
N GLY A 232 15.33 79.10 -4.95
CA GLY A 232 14.30 80.03 -4.46
C GLY A 232 14.89 81.24 -3.73
N ALA A 233 15.97 81.08 -2.98
CA ALA A 233 16.71 82.18 -2.36
C ALA A 233 17.44 83.06 -3.39
N ALA A 234 17.97 82.46 -4.47
CA ALA A 234 18.56 83.20 -5.59
C ALA A 234 17.51 83.98 -6.42
N ALA A 235 16.30 83.42 -6.60
CA ALA A 235 15.18 84.11 -7.26
C ALA A 235 14.55 85.22 -6.38
N ALA A 236 14.54 85.05 -5.05
CA ALA A 236 14.13 86.11 -4.12
C ALA A 236 15.17 87.25 -4.05
N ALA A 237 16.45 86.96 -4.28
CA ALA A 237 17.50 87.98 -4.39
C ALA A 237 17.47 88.75 -5.72
N SER A 238 16.98 88.16 -6.82
CA SER A 238 16.81 88.84 -8.11
C SER A 238 15.47 89.59 -8.25
N ALA A 239 14.48 89.31 -7.40
CA ALA A 239 13.21 90.06 -7.34
C ALA A 239 13.30 91.37 -6.52
N ALA A 240 14.41 91.62 -5.81
CA ALA A 240 14.62 92.83 -5.01
C ALA A 240 15.29 94.00 -5.78
N THR A 241 15.57 93.85 -7.09
CA THR A 241 16.33 94.86 -7.88
C THR A 241 15.65 95.31 -9.19
N ALA A 242 14.34 95.16 -9.35
CA ALA A 242 13.64 95.83 -10.46
C ALA A 242 12.18 96.14 -10.13
N ALA A 243 11.93 97.36 -9.65
CA ALA A 243 10.62 97.99 -9.64
C ALA A 243 10.72 99.38 -10.32
N ALA A 244 10.30 99.47 -11.58
CA ALA A 244 9.80 100.68 -12.23
C ALA A 244 9.17 100.32 -13.59
N VAL A 245 7.89 100.68 -13.76
CA VAL A 245 7.03 100.48 -14.95
C VAL A 245 7.20 101.66 -15.91
N PRO A 246 6.94 101.54 -17.24
CA PRO A 246 5.69 102.07 -17.79
C PRO A 246 5.03 101.25 -18.93
N GLU A 247 3.79 101.67 -19.22
CA GLU A 247 2.76 101.17 -20.16
C GLU A 247 3.10 101.21 -21.66
N GLY A 248 2.31 100.48 -22.47
CA GLY A 248 2.03 100.83 -23.89
C GLY A 248 1.64 99.66 -24.81
N ASP A 249 0.35 99.64 -25.20
CA ASP A 249 -0.37 99.03 -26.36
C ASP A 249 0.26 97.88 -27.19
N GLY A 250 -0.42 96.73 -27.41
CA GLY A 250 -1.45 96.49 -28.44
C GLY A 250 -0.80 96.11 -29.80
N VAL A 251 -1.10 95.07 -30.59
CA VAL A 251 -2.29 94.25 -30.93
C VAL A 251 -1.79 93.07 -31.81
N GLY A 252 -2.52 91.94 -31.87
CA GLY A 252 -2.45 90.96 -32.99
C GLY A 252 -2.39 89.48 -32.55
N ASP A 253 -3.50 88.87 -32.14
CA ASP A 253 -4.43 88.03 -32.93
C ASP A 253 -3.90 86.64 -33.33
N GLY A 254 -4.58 85.59 -32.87
CA GLY A 254 -4.22 84.18 -33.07
C GLY A 254 -5.20 83.21 -32.40
N LYS A 255 -6.31 82.96 -33.09
CA LYS A 255 -7.40 82.01 -32.80
C LYS A 255 -6.97 80.54 -32.70
N GLY A 256 -7.71 79.80 -31.85
CA GLY A 256 -8.12 78.39 -32.00
C GLY A 256 -7.22 77.37 -31.30
N GLU A 257 -7.70 76.39 -30.52
CA GLU A 257 -9.04 75.92 -30.17
C GLU A 257 -8.97 75.26 -28.77
N ALA A 258 -10.09 75.33 -28.05
CA ALA A 258 -10.30 74.73 -26.75
C ALA A 258 -11.49 73.77 -26.81
N LYS A 259 -11.42 72.67 -26.06
CA LYS A 259 -12.41 72.11 -25.12
C LYS A 259 -11.96 70.68 -24.75
N ALA A 260 -11.79 70.36 -23.45
CA ALA A 260 -12.82 70.07 -22.44
C ALA A 260 -13.60 68.79 -22.83
N GLU A 261 -13.83 67.76 -22.03
CA GLU A 261 -14.18 67.51 -20.62
C GLU A 261 -13.77 66.04 -20.33
N GLY A 262 -13.80 65.45 -19.13
CA GLY A 262 -14.43 65.81 -17.87
C GLY A 262 -14.25 64.68 -16.85
N ASP A 263 -14.74 65.00 -15.65
CA ASP A 263 -14.74 64.23 -14.40
C ASP A 263 -15.47 62.88 -14.45
N GLY A 264 -15.28 62.07 -13.40
CA GLY A 264 -16.10 60.88 -13.19
C GLY A 264 -15.75 60.06 -11.95
N GLU A 265 -16.17 60.55 -10.80
CA GLU A 265 -16.46 59.75 -9.59
C GLU A 265 -17.49 58.65 -9.93
N THR A 266 -17.37 57.41 -9.42
CA THR A 266 -18.52 56.57 -9.01
C THR A 266 -18.13 55.28 -8.28
N LYS A 267 -19.05 54.92 -7.37
CA LYS A 267 -19.16 53.73 -6.51
C LYS A 267 -19.30 52.38 -7.25
N ALA A 268 -18.89 51.31 -6.57
CA ALA A 268 -19.55 50.00 -6.45
C ALA A 268 -18.97 49.36 -5.16
N GLU A 269 -19.65 49.00 -4.08
CA GLU A 269 -20.91 48.26 -3.82
C GLU A 269 -20.95 46.84 -4.41
N GLY A 270 -21.07 45.83 -3.51
CA GLY A 270 -21.32 44.39 -3.75
C GLY A 270 -20.07 43.59 -4.15
N ASP A 271 -19.67 42.45 -3.57
CA ASP A 271 -20.44 41.44 -2.85
C ASP A 271 -19.60 40.83 -1.71
N GLY A 272 -20.23 40.73 -0.54
CA GLY A 272 -19.84 39.78 0.48
C GLY A 272 -20.60 38.49 0.25
N GLU A 273 -19.91 37.39 0.00
CA GLU A 273 -20.47 36.06 0.19
C GLU A 273 -20.22 35.65 1.64
N ALA A 274 -21.23 35.91 2.46
CA ALA A 274 -21.50 35.13 3.65
C ALA A 274 -22.16 33.82 3.20
N GLU A 275 -21.45 32.71 3.32
CA GLU A 275 -22.06 31.39 3.33
C GLU A 275 -22.16 30.96 4.79
N LYS A 276 -23.37 31.08 5.33
CA LYS A 276 -23.76 30.57 6.65
C LYS A 276 -25.13 29.93 6.50
N ASP A 277 -25.26 28.79 7.18
CA ASP A 277 -26.49 28.11 7.56
C ASP A 277 -27.21 27.41 6.38
N GLU A 278 -27.78 26.22 6.49
CA GLU A 278 -28.04 25.30 7.60
C GLU A 278 -28.67 24.05 6.93
N GLU A 279 -28.25 22.85 7.32
CA GLU A 279 -29.15 21.71 7.57
C GLU A 279 -28.31 20.67 8.31
N LYS A 280 -28.50 20.47 9.63
CA LYS A 280 -29.57 19.62 10.22
C LYS A 280 -29.76 18.38 9.34
N GLY A 281 -29.33 17.20 9.73
CA GLY A 281 -29.37 16.62 11.07
C GLY A 281 -30.10 15.30 10.90
N GLU A 282 -29.45 14.21 11.26
CA GLU A 282 -30.11 12.97 11.65
C GLU A 282 -29.10 12.21 12.52
N GLU A 283 -29.24 12.49 13.82
CA GLU A 283 -29.02 11.52 14.88
C GLU A 283 -29.92 10.31 14.59
N GLU A 284 -29.32 9.14 14.44
CA GLU A 284 -29.89 7.93 15.03
C GLU A 284 -28.75 7.24 15.79
N GLY A 285 -28.73 7.52 17.09
CA GLY A 285 -28.15 6.62 18.05
C GLY A 285 -29.16 5.51 18.33
N GLU A 286 -28.76 4.27 18.10
CA GLU A 286 -29.24 3.15 18.89
C GLU A 286 -28.09 2.75 19.81
N GLY A 287 -28.15 3.30 21.02
CA GLY A 287 -27.56 2.65 22.17
C GLY A 287 -28.51 1.56 22.63
N GLU A 288 -28.02 0.32 22.64
CA GLU A 288 -28.43 -0.66 23.64
C GLU A 288 -27.25 -0.83 24.60
N GLU A 289 -27.29 -0.03 25.67
CA GLU A 289 -26.73 -0.42 26.95
C GLU A 289 -27.68 -1.44 27.57
N GLU A 290 -27.23 -2.69 27.73
CA GLU A 290 -27.57 -3.46 28.93
C GLU A 290 -26.28 -3.67 29.70
N ASP A 291 -26.19 -2.85 30.74
CA ASP A 291 -25.21 -2.85 31.80
C ASP A 291 -25.52 -3.93 32.83
N ASP A 292 -24.42 -4.54 33.29
CA ASP A 292 -24.16 -5.10 34.61
C ASP A 292 -25.13 -6.05 35.32
N GLY A 293 -24.56 -7.20 35.66
CA GLY A 293 -24.78 -7.79 36.97
C GLY A 293 -24.61 -9.31 37.04
N GLU A 294 -23.37 -9.78 37.22
CA GLU A 294 -23.10 -10.52 38.46
C GLU A 294 -21.61 -10.60 38.77
N ALA A 295 -21.33 -10.16 39.99
CA ALA A 295 -20.03 -10.01 40.59
C ALA A 295 -19.54 -11.34 41.20
N GLN A 296 -18.22 -11.51 41.11
CA GLN A 296 -17.33 -11.94 42.20
C GLN A 296 -17.64 -13.25 42.94
N GLN A 297 -16.71 -14.21 42.78
CA GLN A 297 -15.93 -14.69 43.92
C GLN A 297 -14.54 -15.16 43.47
N GLU A 298 -13.53 -14.57 44.09
CA GLU A 298 -12.11 -14.93 44.06
C GLU A 298 -11.84 -16.24 44.87
N PRO A 299 -10.59 -16.55 45.28
CA PRO A 299 -9.50 -17.13 44.51
C PRO A 299 -9.04 -18.46 45.16
N GLU A 300 -7.97 -19.07 44.64
CA GLU A 300 -7.09 -20.13 45.20
C GLU A 300 -6.68 -21.02 44.00
N GLU A 301 -5.44 -21.44 43.75
CA GLU A 301 -4.29 -21.58 44.61
C GLU A 301 -3.03 -21.64 43.73
N GLU A 302 -1.94 -21.21 44.33
CA GLU A 302 -0.55 -21.18 43.88
C GLU A 302 0.02 -22.59 43.63
N ALA A 303 0.80 -22.79 42.56
CA ALA A 303 2.08 -23.53 42.56
C ALA A 303 2.57 -23.84 41.13
N THR A 304 3.54 -23.04 40.68
CA THR A 304 4.61 -23.57 39.82
C THR A 304 5.73 -24.08 40.71
N PRO A 305 6.46 -25.11 40.29
CA PRO A 305 7.89 -24.96 40.49
C PRO A 305 8.75 -25.45 39.32
N ALA A 306 9.84 -24.69 39.15
CA ALA A 306 11.20 -25.14 38.86
C ALA A 306 11.53 -25.64 37.45
N THR A 307 12.09 -24.70 36.69
CA THR A 307 13.42 -24.82 36.06
C THR A 307 14.28 -25.97 36.57
N ARG A 308 14.69 -26.86 35.65
CA ARG A 308 15.90 -27.68 35.77
C ARG A 308 16.78 -27.43 34.56
N GLU A 309 17.78 -26.58 34.76
CA GLU A 309 19.05 -26.68 34.06
C GLU A 309 19.86 -27.83 34.67
N SER A 310 20.42 -28.72 33.84
CA SER A 310 21.82 -29.18 33.96
C SER A 310 22.13 -30.36 33.02
N SER A 311 23.34 -30.30 32.45
CA SER A 311 24.10 -31.36 31.73
C SER A 311 23.54 -31.72 30.34
N ASP A 312 24.16 -31.37 29.21
CA ASP A 312 25.59 -31.24 28.88
C ASP A 312 26.37 -32.53 29.18
N MET A 313 26.34 -33.46 28.21
CA MET A 313 27.34 -34.48 27.93
C MET A 313 26.93 -35.21 26.64
N LEU A 314 27.57 -34.87 25.52
CA LEU A 314 28.24 -35.81 24.62
C LEU A 314 28.65 -35.08 23.33
N SER A 315 29.92 -34.71 23.32
CA SER A 315 30.66 -34.32 22.13
C SER A 315 30.96 -35.51 21.24
N GLY A 316 31.14 -35.23 19.95
CA GLY A 316 31.68 -36.12 18.93
C GLY A 316 30.60 -36.61 17.98
N GLY A 317 30.60 -36.29 16.69
CA GLY A 317 31.57 -35.62 15.83
C GLY A 317 31.26 -36.05 14.38
N LYS A 318 31.73 -35.24 13.43
CA LYS A 318 31.76 -35.47 11.97
C LYS A 318 30.41 -35.29 11.28
N ASP A 319 30.27 -34.19 10.55
CA ASP A 319 30.66 -34.08 9.12
C ASP A 319 29.86 -35.09 8.30
N GLU A 320 28.83 -34.60 7.60
CA GLU A 320 28.53 -35.04 6.24
C GLU A 320 27.52 -34.08 5.61
N ASP A 321 28.04 -33.29 4.68
CA ASP A 321 27.30 -32.62 3.63
C ASP A 321 26.40 -33.62 2.89
N VAL A 322 25.10 -33.34 2.79
CA VAL A 322 24.30 -33.84 1.66
C VAL A 322 23.41 -32.71 1.16
N ILE A 323 23.94 -32.05 0.14
CA ILE A 323 23.19 -31.36 -0.89
C ILE A 323 22.58 -32.45 -1.79
N PHE A 324 21.26 -32.52 -1.87
CA PHE A 324 20.47 -32.63 -3.11
C PHE A 324 19.00 -32.30 -2.80
#